data_AF-A0AAV1QJ41-F1
#
_entry.id   AF-A0AAV1QJ41-F1
#
_cell.length_a   1.000
_cell.length_b   1.000
_cell.length_c   1.000
_cell.angle_alpha   90.00
_cell.angle_beta   90.00
_cell.angle_gamma   90.00
#
_symmetry.space_group_name_H-M   'P 1'
#
loop_
_entity.id
_entity.type
_entity.pdbx_description
1 polymer ?
#
loop_
_entity_poly.entity_id
_entity_poly.type
_entity_poly.pdbx_seq_one_letter_code
_entity_poly.pdbx_strand_id
1 'polypeptide(L)'
;MGPVGGDGQKNTWLYLEELANTLMSNVQQLKALIDQAKHTEGGAGGKGQGGRKECGLSQQFHSQISFQSDDSDSKRSSDITELIINQMCVNCGRVAMSECTGCHKVNYCSTFCQRKDWKDHQHTCCQSGGGVSVQEEEPITGLDMDKVK
;
A
#
# COMPACT_ATOMS: atom_id res chain seq x y z
N MET A 1 -6.37 -12.93 45.95
CA MET A 1 -5.36 -12.60 44.91
C MET A 1 -5.85 -13.18 43.60
N GLY A 2 -6.60 -12.39 42.84
CA GLY A 2 -7.16 -12.75 41.53
C GLY A 2 -6.37 -12.09 40.39
N PRO A 3 -6.51 -12.56 39.14
CA PRO A 3 -5.58 -12.24 38.06
C PRO A 3 -5.84 -10.84 37.48
N VAL A 4 -4.78 -10.03 37.41
CA VAL A 4 -4.70 -8.79 36.63
C VAL A 4 -4.57 -9.18 35.17
N GLY A 5 -5.65 -9.02 34.41
CA GLY A 5 -5.70 -9.35 32.98
C GLY A 5 -6.75 -8.49 32.29
N GLY A 6 -6.52 -7.17 32.23
CA GLY A 6 -7.46 -6.25 31.58
C GLY A 6 -6.87 -4.92 31.11
N ASP A 7 -5.63 -4.60 31.47
CA ASP A 7 -5.06 -3.26 31.23
C ASP A 7 -4.34 -3.14 29.88
N GLY A 8 -3.75 -4.21 29.36
CA GLY A 8 -2.98 -4.18 28.11
C GLY A 8 -3.78 -3.74 26.88
N GLN A 9 -5.02 -4.23 26.76
CA GLN A 9 -5.88 -3.93 25.60
C GLN A 9 -6.43 -2.50 25.64
N LYS A 10 -6.73 -1.97 26.84
CA LYS A 10 -7.17 -0.57 27.01
C LYS A 10 -6.06 0.42 26.66
N ASN A 11 -4.83 0.09 27.02
CA ASN A 11 -3.65 0.90 26.69
C ASN A 11 -3.42 0.95 25.17
N THR A 12 -3.67 -0.14 24.43
CA THR A 12 -3.60 -0.15 22.97
C THR A 12 -4.63 0.78 22.33
N TRP A 13 -5.89 0.75 22.78
CA TRP A 13 -6.93 1.63 22.23
C TRP A 13 -6.64 3.11 22.52
N LEU A 14 -6.17 3.43 23.72
CA LEU A 14 -5.75 4.79 24.07
C LEU A 14 -4.60 5.29 23.18
N TYR A 15 -3.61 4.44 22.90
CA TYR A 15 -2.51 4.77 21.99
C TYR A 15 -3.00 5.03 20.55
N LEU A 16 -3.91 4.20 20.04
CA LEU A 16 -4.49 4.39 18.71
C LEU A 16 -5.31 5.68 18.63
N GLU A 17 -6.06 6.01 19.69
CA GLU A 17 -6.81 7.25 19.79
C GLU A 17 -5.89 8.48 19.83
N GLU A 18 -4.81 8.42 20.62
CA GLU A 18 -3.80 9.48 20.65
C GLU A 18 -3.15 9.68 19.27
N LEU A 19 -2.77 8.59 18.58
CA LEU A 19 -2.20 8.66 17.24
C LEU A 19 -3.17 9.27 16.22
N ALA A 20 -4.45 8.90 16.29
CA ALA A 20 -5.49 9.48 15.44
C ALA A 20 -5.67 10.99 15.71
N ASN A 21 -5.64 11.40 16.98
CA ASN A 21 -5.71 12.80 17.39
C ASN A 21 -4.48 13.60 16.89
N THR A 22 -3.28 13.04 17.00
CA THR A 22 -2.05 13.64 16.46
C THR A 22 -2.13 13.82 14.95
N LEU A 23 -2.56 12.78 14.22
CA LEU A 23 -2.74 12.87 12.77
C LEU A 23 -3.73 13.96 12.40
N MET A 24 -4.83 14.09 13.15
CA MET A 24 -5.82 15.14 12.89
C MET A 24 -5.30 16.54 13.12
N SER A 25 -4.51 16.75 14.18
CA SER A 25 -3.82 18.02 14.42
C SER A 25 -2.90 18.38 13.26
N ASN A 26 -2.10 17.42 12.79
CA ASN A 26 -1.18 17.62 11.65
C ASN A 26 -1.93 18.02 10.37
N VAL A 27 -3.06 17.36 10.08
CA VAL A 27 -3.91 17.69 8.93
C VAL A 27 -4.47 19.11 9.03
N GLN A 28 -4.95 19.51 10.21
CA GLN A 28 -5.46 20.86 10.45
C GLN A 28 -4.38 21.92 10.27
N GLN A 29 -3.17 21.67 10.79
CA GLN A 29 -2.03 22.55 10.62
C GLN A 29 -1.66 22.74 9.15
N LEU A 30 -1.58 21.65 8.37
CA LEU A 30 -1.32 21.71 6.93
C LEU A 30 -2.39 22.51 6.19
N LYS A 31 -3.67 22.32 6.54
CA LYS A 31 -4.77 23.08 5.94
C LYS A 31 -4.63 24.58 6.19
N ALA A 32 -4.30 24.97 7.42
CA ALA A 32 -4.08 26.37 7.77
C ALA A 32 -2.89 26.98 7.02
N LEU A 33 -1.83 26.22 6.78
CA LEU A 33 -0.68 26.67 5.98
C LEU A 33 -1.05 26.89 4.51
N ILE A 34 -1.84 25.98 3.93
CA ILE A 34 -2.33 26.10 2.55
C ILE A 34 -3.24 27.32 2.41
N ASP A 35 -4.14 27.55 3.36
CA ASP A 35 -5.01 28.73 3.32
C ASP A 35 -4.21 30.03 3.46
N GLN A 36 -3.21 30.08 4.35
CA GLN A 36 -2.28 31.21 4.43
C GLN A 36 -1.58 31.49 3.09
N ALA A 37 -1.05 30.45 2.42
CA ALA A 37 -0.41 30.59 1.12
C ALA A 37 -1.38 31.14 0.05
N LYS A 38 -2.61 30.63 0.00
CA LYS A 38 -3.65 31.14 -0.92
C LYS A 38 -3.97 32.62 -0.72
N HIS A 39 -3.97 33.10 0.52
CA HIS A 39 -4.19 34.52 0.80
C HIS A 39 -2.99 35.40 0.39
N THR A 40 -1.77 34.84 0.28
CA THR A 40 -0.62 35.57 -0.26
C THR A 40 -0.65 35.74 -1.78
N GLU A 41 -1.39 34.88 -2.51
CA GLU A 41 -1.54 34.97 -3.98
C GLU A 41 -2.68 35.90 -4.43
N GLY A 42 -3.47 36.47 -3.50
CA GLY A 42 -4.69 37.24 -3.79
C GLY A 42 -4.62 38.76 -3.61
N GLY A 43 -3.42 39.37 -3.49
CA GLY A 43 -3.26 40.80 -3.24
C GLY A 43 -2.80 41.61 -4.45
N ALA A 44 -3.74 42.05 -5.31
CA ALA A 44 -3.46 43.04 -6.34
C ALA A 44 -3.24 44.44 -5.72
N GLY A 45 -2.06 45.02 -5.95
CA GLY A 45 -1.87 46.48 -5.98
C GLY A 45 -0.90 47.06 -4.94
N GLY A 46 0.36 47.29 -5.32
CA GLY A 46 1.26 48.18 -4.59
C GLY A 46 2.75 47.95 -4.86
N LYS A 47 3.34 48.84 -5.66
CA LYS A 47 4.78 48.96 -5.96
C LYS A 47 5.70 48.66 -4.75
N GLY A 48 6.74 47.84 -4.95
CA GLY A 48 7.76 47.64 -3.91
C GLY A 48 8.90 46.72 -4.32
N GLN A 49 10.00 47.33 -4.70
CA GLN A 49 11.30 46.79 -5.09
C GLN A 49 11.89 45.80 -4.05
N GLY A 50 12.49 44.71 -4.56
CA GLY A 50 13.73 44.10 -4.05
C GLY A 50 13.77 43.59 -2.62
N GLY A 51 13.90 42.27 -2.45
CA GLY A 51 14.33 41.71 -1.17
C GLY A 51 14.04 40.24 -1.04
N ARG A 52 14.93 39.41 -1.61
CA ARG A 52 15.08 38.00 -1.27
C ARG A 52 15.15 37.86 0.24
N LYS A 53 14.09 37.33 0.85
CA LYS A 53 14.11 36.84 2.23
C LYS A 53 13.80 35.36 2.14
N GLU A 54 14.85 34.56 2.11
CA GLU A 54 14.77 33.12 2.34
C GLU A 54 14.17 32.95 3.75
N CYS A 55 12.85 32.79 3.85
CA CYS A 55 12.22 32.43 5.12
C CYS A 55 12.72 31.02 5.47
N GLY A 56 13.54 30.92 6.52
CA GLY A 56 14.19 29.71 7.01
C GLY A 56 13.22 28.63 7.50
N LEU A 57 12.49 28.02 6.56
CA LEU A 57 11.46 27.00 6.76
C LEU A 57 12.03 25.60 7.04
N SER A 58 13.36 25.43 7.02
CA SER A 58 14.01 24.13 7.21
C SER A 58 14.35 23.77 8.66
N GLN A 59 14.23 24.69 9.62
CA GLN A 59 14.72 24.44 10.99
C GLN A 59 13.63 24.02 11.99
N GLN A 60 12.36 24.37 11.77
CA GLN A 60 11.32 24.12 12.78
C GLN A 60 10.72 22.69 12.74
N PHE A 61 10.92 21.96 11.64
CA PHE A 61 10.36 20.61 11.48
C PHE A 61 11.27 19.47 11.96
N HIS A 62 12.51 19.75 12.38
CA HIS A 62 13.45 18.68 12.74
C HIS A 62 13.44 18.29 14.23
N SER A 63 12.71 19.00 15.10
CA SER A 63 12.86 18.83 16.55
C SER A 63 11.78 17.97 17.23
N GLN A 64 10.96 17.22 16.49
CA GLN A 64 9.92 16.36 17.11
C GLN A 64 9.92 14.90 16.65
N ILE A 65 10.83 14.49 15.76
CA ILE A 65 11.01 13.06 15.43
C ILE A 65 12.43 12.65 15.85
N SER A 66 12.67 12.66 17.16
CA SER A 66 13.72 11.79 17.72
C SER A 66 13.16 10.38 17.80
N PHE A 67 13.12 9.70 16.65
CA PHE A 67 13.02 8.25 16.65
C PHE A 67 14.38 7.75 17.14
N GLN A 68 14.42 7.26 18.39
CA GLN A 68 15.59 6.53 18.86
C GLN A 68 15.81 5.38 17.88
N SER A 69 16.84 5.53 17.05
CA SER A 69 17.30 4.50 16.14
C SER A 69 18.01 3.46 16.98
N ASP A 70 17.22 2.56 17.55
CA ASP A 70 17.71 1.29 18.04
C ASP A 70 17.84 0.39 16.81
N ASP A 71 19.08 0.04 16.44
CA ASP A 71 19.49 -0.70 15.24
C ASP A 71 18.70 -2.02 15.01
N SER A 72 18.03 -2.52 16.06
CA SER A 72 17.12 -3.69 16.02
C SER A 72 15.76 -3.45 15.34
N ASP A 73 15.30 -2.20 15.17
CA ASP A 73 13.94 -1.91 14.67
C ASP A 73 13.88 -1.77 13.13
N SER A 74 14.96 -1.31 12.50
CA SER A 74 15.05 -1.16 11.04
C SER A 74 14.85 -2.48 10.28
N LYS A 75 15.32 -3.59 10.88
CA LYS A 75 15.12 -4.94 10.31
C LYS A 75 13.66 -5.38 10.42
N ARG A 76 13.05 -5.22 11.61
CA ARG A 76 11.62 -5.54 11.80
C ARG A 76 10.71 -4.68 10.93
N SER A 77 11.02 -3.40 10.76
CA SER A 77 10.29 -2.48 9.88
C SER A 77 10.38 -2.89 8.40
N SER A 78 11.56 -3.36 7.97
CA SER A 78 11.76 -3.90 6.62
C SER A 78 11.00 -5.21 6.42
N ASP A 79 11.07 -6.13 7.39
CA ASP A 79 10.37 -7.42 7.36
C ASP A 79 8.84 -7.22 7.34
N ILE A 80 8.32 -6.25 8.11
CA ILE A 80 6.90 -5.86 8.12
C ILE A 80 6.49 -5.28 6.76
N THR A 81 7.32 -4.42 6.18
CA THR A 81 7.04 -3.79 4.88
C THR A 81 7.03 -4.83 3.76
N GLU A 82 7.95 -5.79 3.76
CA GLU A 82 7.95 -6.91 2.80
C GLU A 82 6.73 -7.82 2.97
N LEU A 83 6.31 -8.09 4.22
CA LEU A 83 5.08 -8.84 4.50
C LEU A 83 3.83 -8.13 3.96
N ILE A 84 3.74 -6.81 4.13
CA ILE A 84 2.60 -6.00 3.67
C ILE A 84 2.55 -5.92 2.14
N ILE A 85 3.68 -5.86 1.44
CA ILE A 85 3.67 -5.72 -0.02
C ILE A 85 3.49 -7.09 -0.69
N ASN A 86 4.14 -8.13 -0.17
CA ASN A 86 4.20 -9.42 -0.84
C ASN A 86 3.07 -10.37 -0.46
N GLN A 87 2.34 -10.13 0.63
CA GLN A 87 1.27 -11.02 1.09
C GLN A 87 -0.12 -10.39 1.02
N MET A 88 -0.32 -9.32 0.24
CA MET A 88 -1.59 -8.60 0.19
C MET A 88 -2.25 -8.67 -1.19
N CYS A 89 -3.58 -8.82 -1.17
CA CYS A 89 -4.39 -8.94 -2.37
C CYS A 89 -4.45 -7.62 -3.12
N VAL A 90 -3.97 -7.60 -4.36
CA VAL A 90 -3.94 -6.36 -5.18
C VAL A 90 -5.33 -5.77 -5.45
N ASN A 91 -6.38 -6.61 -5.50
CA ASN A 91 -7.74 -6.16 -5.78
C ASN A 91 -8.50 -5.64 -4.54
N CYS A 92 -8.19 -6.11 -3.32
CA CYS A 92 -9.00 -5.77 -2.14
C CYS A 92 -8.23 -5.44 -0.86
N GLY A 93 -6.89 -5.54 -0.87
CA GLY A 93 -6.06 -5.21 0.28
C GLY A 93 -6.24 -6.12 1.49
N ARG A 94 -6.83 -7.32 1.34
CA ARG A 94 -6.79 -8.38 2.37
C ARG A 94 -5.58 -9.27 2.18
N VAL A 95 -5.19 -10.01 3.22
CA VAL A 95 -4.12 -11.00 3.15
C VAL A 95 -4.39 -11.97 2.00
N ALA A 96 -3.40 -12.12 1.14
CA ALA A 96 -3.40 -13.03 0.01
C ALA A 96 -3.08 -14.45 0.45
N MET A 97 -3.67 -15.41 -0.25
CA MET A 97 -3.46 -16.84 -0.01
C MET A 97 -2.89 -17.55 -1.25
N SER A 98 -2.86 -16.86 -2.38
CA SER A 98 -2.44 -17.39 -3.67
C SER A 98 -1.84 -16.28 -4.51
N GLU A 99 -0.76 -16.59 -5.21
CA GLU A 99 -0.19 -15.75 -6.26
C GLU A 99 -0.82 -16.06 -7.62
N CYS A 100 -0.60 -15.18 -8.60
CA CYS A 100 -1.04 -15.42 -9.96
C CYS A 100 -0.37 -16.68 -10.53
N THR A 101 -1.16 -17.67 -10.91
CA THR A 101 -0.67 -18.94 -11.47
C THR A 101 0.11 -18.80 -12.78
N GLY A 102 -0.09 -17.71 -13.53
CA GLY A 102 0.66 -17.44 -14.75
C GLY A 102 2.02 -16.79 -14.48
N CYS A 103 2.04 -15.73 -13.68
CA CYS A 103 3.20 -14.84 -13.60
C CYS A 103 3.88 -14.77 -12.22
N HIS A 104 3.23 -15.27 -11.15
CA HIS A 104 3.75 -15.31 -9.79
C HIS A 104 4.19 -13.93 -9.23
N LYS A 105 3.75 -12.82 -9.86
CA LYS A 105 4.16 -11.44 -9.52
C LYS A 105 3.14 -10.63 -8.73
N VAL A 106 1.90 -11.11 -8.66
CA VAL A 106 0.80 -10.44 -7.96
C VAL A 106 0.08 -11.45 -7.10
N ASN A 107 -0.46 -10.96 -5.99
CA ASN A 107 -1.06 -11.77 -4.94
C ASN A 107 -2.56 -11.52 -4.83
N TYR A 108 -3.31 -12.57 -4.55
CA TYR A 108 -4.77 -12.57 -4.43
C TYR A 108 -5.23 -13.34 -3.19
N CYS A 109 -6.29 -12.84 -2.54
CA CYS A 109 -6.93 -13.57 -1.44
C CYS A 109 -7.90 -14.67 -1.92
N SER A 110 -8.21 -14.72 -3.21
CA SER A 110 -9.11 -15.71 -3.82
C SER A 110 -9.05 -15.66 -5.34
N THR A 111 -9.46 -16.75 -6.00
CA THR A 111 -9.67 -16.81 -7.46
C THR A 111 -10.70 -15.78 -7.95
N PHE A 112 -11.65 -15.40 -7.10
CA PHE A 112 -12.60 -14.32 -7.40
C PHE A 112 -11.88 -12.97 -7.60
N CYS A 113 -10.94 -12.64 -6.71
CA CYS A 113 -10.17 -11.41 -6.83
C CYS A 113 -9.26 -11.41 -8.07
N GLN A 114 -8.66 -12.56 -8.40
CA GLN A 114 -7.88 -12.73 -9.61
C GLN A 114 -8.70 -12.47 -10.89
N ARG A 115 -9.90 -13.05 -10.99
CA ARG A 115 -10.76 -12.85 -12.18
C ARG A 115 -11.25 -11.41 -12.32
N LYS A 116 -11.49 -10.72 -11.20
CA LYS A 116 -11.91 -9.31 -11.21
C LYS A 116 -10.80 -8.39 -11.71
N ASP A 117 -9.57 -8.64 -11.27
CA ASP A 117 -8.36 -7.93 -11.65
C ASP A 117 -7.85 -8.30 -13.06
N TRP A 118 -8.31 -9.43 -13.61
CA TRP A 118 -7.80 -9.99 -14.88
C TRP A 118 -7.75 -8.99 -16.03
N LYS A 119 -8.76 -8.10 -16.16
CA LYS A 119 -8.79 -7.11 -17.24
C LYS A 119 -7.58 -6.16 -17.21
N ASP A 120 -7.13 -5.79 -16.01
CA ASP A 120 -5.99 -4.90 -15.79
C ASP A 120 -4.68 -5.71 -15.77
N HIS A 121 -4.69 -6.91 -15.19
CA HIS A 121 -3.52 -7.77 -15.05
C HIS A 121 -3.08 -8.46 -16.36
N GLN A 122 -4.00 -8.85 -17.25
CA GLN A 122 -3.71 -9.70 -18.42
C GLN A 122 -2.57 -9.18 -19.31
N HIS A 123 -2.47 -7.86 -19.49
CA HIS A 123 -1.44 -7.24 -20.34
C HIS A 123 -0.04 -7.29 -19.71
N THR A 124 0.05 -7.48 -18.39
CA THR A 124 1.30 -7.55 -17.64
C THR A 124 1.65 -8.97 -17.18
N CYS A 125 0.66 -9.88 -17.16
CA CYS A 125 0.80 -11.28 -16.78
C CYS A 125 1.89 -12.01 -17.61
N CYS A 126 2.03 -11.70 -18.90
CA CYS A 126 2.92 -12.43 -19.81
C CYS A 126 4.40 -12.01 -19.79
N GLN A 127 4.81 -11.02 -18.98
CA GLN A 127 6.18 -10.48 -19.06
C GLN A 127 7.24 -11.23 -18.24
N SER A 128 6.88 -12.30 -17.51
CA SER A 128 7.87 -13.21 -16.90
C SER A 128 7.59 -14.62 -17.35
N GLY A 129 8.33 -15.07 -18.36
CA GLY A 129 8.27 -16.43 -18.85
C GLY A 129 8.70 -17.42 -17.79
N GLY A 130 7.76 -18.28 -17.41
CA GLY A 130 8.00 -19.65 -16.98
C GLY A 130 7.08 -20.52 -17.81
N GLY A 131 7.56 -20.96 -18.99
CA GLY A 131 6.80 -21.82 -19.87
C GLY A 131 6.44 -23.13 -19.17
N VAL A 132 5.16 -23.32 -18.88
CA VAL A 132 4.55 -24.64 -18.78
C VAL A 132 3.47 -24.65 -19.84
N SER A 133 3.72 -25.42 -20.89
CA SER A 133 2.69 -25.91 -21.80
C SER A 133 1.64 -26.64 -20.97
N VAL A 134 0.52 -25.98 -20.69
CA VAL A 134 -0.71 -26.69 -20.34
C VAL A 134 -1.31 -27.12 -21.66
N GLN A 135 -1.32 -28.45 -21.85
CA GLN A 135 -1.90 -29.11 -23.00
C GLN A 135 -3.35 -28.67 -23.16
N GLU A 136 -3.69 -28.31 -24.39
CA GLU A 136 -5.06 -28.16 -24.86
C GLU A 136 -5.71 -29.55 -24.82
N GLU A 137 -6.51 -29.79 -23.78
CA GLU A 137 -7.35 -30.98 -23.65
C GLU A 137 -8.74 -30.67 -24.23
N GLU A 138 -8.92 -30.93 -25.53
CA GLU A 138 -10.20 -30.99 -26.25
C GLU A 138 -10.01 -31.93 -27.49
N PRO A 139 -11.07 -32.46 -28.14
CA PRO A 139 -11.63 -33.79 -27.93
C PRO A 139 -11.29 -34.76 -29.09
N ILE A 140 -11.17 -36.07 -28.78
CA ILE A 140 -10.88 -37.12 -29.77
C ILE A 140 -12.07 -37.26 -30.73
N THR A 141 -11.97 -36.66 -31.92
CA THR A 141 -12.90 -36.87 -33.03
C THR A 141 -12.41 -38.00 -33.92
N GLY A 142 -13.31 -38.98 -34.11
CA GLY A 142 -13.49 -39.79 -35.31
C GLY A 142 -12.25 -40.35 -36.01
N LEU A 143 -11.91 -41.60 -35.69
CA LEU A 143 -11.29 -42.50 -36.66
C LEU A 143 -12.25 -43.66 -36.92
N ASP A 144 -12.71 -43.69 -38.15
CA ASP A 144 -13.54 -44.68 -38.82
C ASP A 144 -12.97 -46.10 -38.70
N MET A 145 -13.84 -47.09 -38.47
CA MET A 145 -13.53 -48.49 -38.73
C MET A 145 -14.63 -49.10 -39.61
N ASP A 146 -14.48 -48.88 -40.90
CA ASP A 146 -14.92 -49.73 -42.00
C ASP A 146 -14.82 -51.25 -41.68
N LYS A 147 -16.00 -51.89 -41.65
CA LYS A 147 -16.37 -53.15 -42.35
C LYS A 147 -15.32 -54.28 -42.52
N VAL A 148 -15.57 -55.42 -41.86
CA VAL A 148 -15.35 -56.81 -42.36
C VAL A 148 -16.39 -57.72 -41.67
N LYS A 149 -17.50 -58.03 -42.34
CA LYS A 149 -17.88 -59.32 -42.96
C LYS A 149 -18.22 -60.45 -41.98
#